data_AF-A0A2V9RGP0-F1
#
_entry.id   AF-A0A2V9RGP0-F1
#
_cell.length_a   1.000
_cell.length_b   1.000
_cell.length_c   1.000
_cell.angle_alpha   90.00
_cell.angle_beta   90.00
_cell.angle_gamma   90.00
#
_symmetry.space_group_name_H-M   'P 1'
#
loop_
_entity.id
_entity.type
_entity.pdbx_description
1 polymer ?
#
loop_
_entity_poly.entity_id
_entity_poly.type
_entity_poly.pdbx_seq_one_letter_code
_entity_poly.pdbx_strand_id
1 'polypeptide(L)'
;MQAWAERFDIDWAPVSRTSLIAWLIFYAAFLVYALRNFGQFLFIDSANLVVHEGGHLLFGWFGSTIGLWGGTLLQWLAPLLLAAYFFTKGQTSAFVFCLFFFFENWLYTASYMADARAMQLPLVTVGDPDLAEHDWHAIFLSLGCLPYDTIIASVVRFFGWCGMLGSVGWLVRSSLSSQGAVLNSATYENG
;
A
#
# COMPACT_ATOMS: atom_id res chain seq x y z
N MET A 1 -9.20 -21.55 23.06
CA MET A 1 -9.15 -20.08 22.92
C MET A 1 -7.80 -19.50 23.35
N GLN A 2 -7.12 -20.01 24.40
CA GLN A 2 -5.77 -19.57 24.78
C GLN A 2 -4.71 -19.72 23.67
N ALA A 3 -4.72 -20.83 22.91
CA ALA A 3 -3.79 -21.05 21.79
C ALA A 3 -3.90 -20.04 20.62
N TRP A 4 -5.01 -19.29 20.51
CA TRP A 4 -5.15 -18.23 19.50
C TRP A 4 -4.61 -16.89 20.02
N ALA A 5 -4.66 -16.64 21.33
CA ALA A 5 -4.16 -15.42 21.94
C ALA A 5 -2.62 -15.38 21.96
N GLU A 6 -1.97 -16.52 22.26
CA GLU A 6 -0.50 -16.63 22.22
C GLU A 6 0.08 -16.46 20.80
N ARG A 7 -0.71 -16.74 19.75
CA ARG A 7 -0.24 -16.64 18.36
C ARG A 7 -0.04 -15.20 17.87
N PHE A 8 -0.56 -14.21 18.59
CA PHE A 8 -0.43 -12.79 18.26
C PHE A 8 0.30 -11.98 19.33
N ASP A 9 0.97 -12.64 20.28
CA ASP A 9 1.95 -11.99 21.15
C ASP A 9 3.26 -11.77 20.36
N ILE A 10 3.21 -10.81 19.45
CA ILE A 10 4.29 -10.53 18.51
C ILE A 10 5.31 -9.66 19.23
N ASP A 11 6.49 -10.21 19.44
CA ASP A 11 7.64 -9.44 19.91
C ASP A 11 8.16 -8.55 18.76
N TRP A 12 7.81 -7.27 18.84
CA TRP A 12 8.16 -6.28 17.84
C TRP A 12 9.62 -5.84 18.01
N ALA A 13 10.41 -6.07 16.97
CA ALA A 13 11.80 -5.66 16.92
C ALA A 13 11.92 -4.15 17.20
N PRO A 14 12.74 -3.76 18.19
CA PRO A 14 12.89 -2.36 18.55
C PRO A 14 13.54 -1.58 17.41
N VAL A 15 13.05 -0.35 17.18
CA VAL A 15 13.64 0.57 16.22
C VAL A 15 14.53 1.55 16.98
N SER A 16 15.82 1.58 16.65
CA SER A 16 16.75 2.52 17.27
C SER A 16 16.35 3.97 16.96
N ARG A 17 16.68 4.92 17.86
CA ARG A 17 16.35 6.33 17.66
C ARG A 17 16.90 6.87 16.32
N THR A 18 18.13 6.50 15.97
CA THR A 18 18.74 6.90 14.70
C THR A 18 17.97 6.34 13.50
N SER A 19 17.58 5.05 13.56
CA SER A 19 16.78 4.44 12.50
C SER A 19 15.41 5.08 12.39
N LEU A 20 14.75 5.39 13.52
CA LEU A 20 13.47 6.09 13.53
C LEU A 20 13.58 7.46 12.86
N ILE A 21 14.60 8.26 13.20
CA ILE A 21 14.81 9.57 12.57
C ILE A 21 15.02 9.43 11.06
N ALA A 22 15.85 8.47 10.62
CA ALA A 22 16.08 8.21 9.21
C ALA A 22 14.78 7.83 8.47
N TRP A 23 13.96 6.95 9.06
CA TRP A 23 12.66 6.57 8.50
C TRP A 23 11.70 7.76 8.43
N LEU A 24 11.64 8.60 9.47
CA LEU A 24 10.77 9.77 9.47
C LEU A 24 11.19 10.79 8.40
N ILE A 25 12.49 10.99 8.19
CA ILE A 25 13.00 11.84 7.10
C ILE A 25 12.58 11.25 5.75
N PHE A 26 12.76 9.94 5.55
CA PHE A 26 12.34 9.26 4.33
C PHE A 26 10.84 9.42 4.06
N TYR A 27 9.98 9.10 5.03
CA TYR A 27 8.53 9.21 4.86
C TYR A 27 8.08 10.66 4.67
N ALA A 28 8.66 11.62 5.40
CA ALA A 28 8.34 13.03 5.20
C ALA A 28 8.73 13.50 3.80
N ALA A 29 9.93 13.15 3.33
CA ALA A 29 10.38 13.47 1.97
C ALA A 29 9.47 12.82 0.92
N PHE A 30 9.08 11.56 1.11
CA PHE A 30 8.16 10.87 0.21
C PHE A 30 6.77 11.51 0.19
N LEU A 31 6.20 11.84 1.36
CA LEU A 31 4.89 12.52 1.45
C LEU A 31 4.93 13.89 0.75
N VAL A 32 6.01 14.65 0.91
CA VAL A 32 6.20 15.92 0.17
C VAL A 32 6.29 15.67 -1.34
N TYR A 33 7.02 14.63 -1.76
CA TYR A 33 7.12 14.24 -3.17
C TYR A 33 5.73 13.87 -3.74
N ALA A 34 4.96 13.04 -3.05
CA ALA A 34 3.61 12.64 -3.45
C ALA A 34 2.63 13.83 -3.46
N LEU A 35 2.72 14.75 -2.50
CA LEU A 35 1.89 15.97 -2.47
C LEU A 35 2.22 16.92 -3.63
N ARG A 36 3.50 17.09 -3.97
CA ARG A 36 3.93 17.95 -5.08
C ARG A 36 3.51 17.41 -6.45
N ASN A 37 3.32 16.10 -6.55
CA ASN A 37 2.91 15.39 -7.75
C ASN A 37 1.49 14.83 -7.59
N PHE A 38 0.62 15.57 -6.91
CA PHE A 38 -0.72 15.10 -6.59
C PHE A 38 -1.48 14.64 -7.84
N GLY A 39 -1.93 13.39 -7.80
CA GLY A 39 -2.68 12.75 -8.89
C GLY A 39 -1.83 12.35 -10.11
N GLN A 40 -0.53 12.67 -10.14
CA GLN A 40 0.40 12.29 -11.21
C GLN A 40 1.00 10.90 -10.94
N PHE A 41 1.59 10.31 -11.98
CA PHE A 41 2.36 9.07 -11.88
C PHE A 41 3.69 9.32 -11.15
N LEU A 42 3.92 8.59 -10.07
CA LEU A 42 5.14 8.65 -9.29
C LEU A 42 6.15 7.60 -9.76
N PHE A 43 7.42 7.76 -9.38
CA PHE A 43 8.46 6.79 -9.75
C PHE A 43 8.12 5.37 -9.27
N ILE A 44 7.58 5.24 -8.05
CA ILE A 44 7.17 3.94 -7.49
C ILE A 44 6.02 3.30 -8.28
N ASP A 45 5.18 4.09 -8.94
CA ASP A 45 4.09 3.58 -9.76
C ASP A 45 4.60 2.78 -10.96
N SER A 46 5.84 3.02 -11.41
CA SER A 46 6.51 2.17 -12.40
C SER A 46 6.60 0.71 -11.93
N ALA A 47 6.96 0.49 -10.66
CA ALA A 47 7.03 -0.86 -10.09
C ALA A 47 5.64 -1.43 -9.87
N ASN A 48 4.71 -0.61 -9.37
CA ASN A 48 3.32 -1.00 -9.16
C ASN A 48 2.65 -1.44 -10.47
N LEU A 49 2.93 -0.75 -11.58
CA LEU A 49 2.42 -1.05 -12.91
C LEU A 49 2.95 -2.38 -13.44
N VAL A 50 4.24 -2.70 -13.25
CA VAL A 50 4.76 -4.03 -13.63
C VAL A 50 4.04 -5.15 -12.86
N VAL A 51 3.79 -4.94 -11.57
CA VAL A 51 3.02 -5.89 -10.75
C VAL A 51 1.56 -5.96 -11.22
N HIS A 52 0.98 -4.84 -11.64
CA HIS A 52 -0.36 -4.76 -12.23
C HIS A 52 -0.47 -5.64 -13.49
N GLU A 53 0.43 -5.46 -14.45
CA GLU A 53 0.42 -6.28 -15.66
C GLU A 53 0.62 -7.78 -15.37
N GLY A 54 1.52 -8.11 -14.43
CA GLY A 54 1.68 -9.48 -13.96
C GLY A 54 0.41 -10.05 -13.32
N GLY A 55 -0.43 -9.19 -12.73
CA GLY A 55 -1.71 -9.55 -12.15
C GLY A 55 -2.72 -10.01 -13.18
N HIS A 56 -2.84 -9.31 -14.31
CA HIS A 56 -3.71 -9.75 -15.40
C HIS A 56 -3.30 -11.14 -15.92
N LEU A 57 -2.00 -11.39 -16.09
CA LEU A 57 -1.48 -12.68 -16.54
C LEU A 57 -1.77 -13.80 -15.52
N LEU A 58 -1.49 -13.54 -14.24
CA LEU A 58 -1.69 -14.52 -13.17
C LEU A 58 -3.17 -14.86 -12.98
N PHE A 59 -4.01 -13.82 -12.88
CA PHE A 59 -5.41 -13.98 -12.55
C PHE A 59 -6.29 -14.30 -13.77
N GLY A 60 -5.82 -14.00 -14.98
CA GLY A 60 -6.50 -14.34 -16.23
C GLY A 60 -6.69 -15.84 -16.44
N TRP A 61 -5.84 -16.68 -15.84
CA TRP A 61 -6.04 -18.14 -15.84
C TRP A 61 -7.35 -18.55 -15.15
N PHE A 62 -7.85 -17.75 -14.20
CA PHE A 62 -9.12 -18.02 -13.50
C PHE A 62 -10.35 -17.45 -14.23
N GLY A 63 -10.19 -16.91 -15.44
CA GLY A 63 -11.26 -16.37 -16.28
C GLY A 63 -11.21 -14.85 -16.44
N SER A 64 -11.95 -14.35 -17.42
CA SER A 64 -11.89 -12.94 -17.85
C SER A 64 -12.26 -11.95 -16.75
N THR A 65 -13.28 -12.25 -15.94
CA THR A 65 -13.68 -11.37 -14.84
C THR A 65 -12.57 -11.21 -13.81
N ILE A 66 -12.02 -12.30 -13.28
CA ILE A 66 -10.94 -12.21 -12.28
C ILE A 66 -9.65 -11.68 -12.92
N GLY A 67 -9.39 -12.00 -14.19
CA GLY A 67 -8.30 -11.44 -14.98
C GLY A 67 -8.37 -9.92 -15.10
N LEU A 68 -9.54 -9.34 -15.37
CA LEU A 68 -9.76 -7.89 -15.43
C LEU A 68 -9.45 -7.21 -14.09
N TRP A 69 -9.90 -7.79 -12.98
CA TRP A 69 -9.53 -7.30 -11.64
C TRP A 69 -8.07 -7.58 -11.27
N GLY A 70 -7.44 -8.52 -11.99
CA GLY A 70 -6.18 -9.15 -11.66
C GLY A 70 -5.04 -8.16 -11.44
N GLY A 71 -4.96 -7.13 -12.27
CA GLY A 71 -3.90 -6.14 -12.16
C GLY A 71 -3.94 -5.37 -10.85
N THR A 72 -5.08 -4.74 -10.55
CA THR A 72 -5.27 -4.05 -9.27
C THR A 72 -5.14 -5.02 -8.08
N LEU A 73 -5.68 -6.24 -8.19
CA LEU A 73 -5.59 -7.23 -7.12
C LEU A 73 -4.14 -7.59 -6.79
N LEU A 74 -3.30 -7.92 -7.78
CA LEU A 74 -1.92 -8.29 -7.51
C LEU A 74 -1.11 -7.09 -7.00
N GLN A 75 -1.31 -5.93 -7.61
CA GLN A 75 -0.68 -4.67 -7.22
C GLN A 75 -0.93 -4.35 -5.74
N TRP A 76 -2.14 -4.57 -5.23
CA TRP A 76 -2.48 -4.36 -3.81
C TRP A 76 -2.04 -5.53 -2.92
N LEU A 77 -2.20 -6.78 -3.38
CA LEU A 77 -1.85 -7.96 -2.60
C LEU A 77 -0.34 -8.06 -2.36
N ALA A 78 0.51 -7.68 -3.30
CA ALA A 78 1.96 -7.80 -3.16
C ALA A 78 2.51 -7.09 -1.90
N PRO A 79 2.33 -5.76 -1.71
CA PRO A 79 2.80 -5.10 -0.50
C PRO A 79 2.01 -5.55 0.75
N LEU A 80 0.73 -5.90 0.63
CA LEU A 80 -0.08 -6.37 1.76
C LEU A 80 0.39 -7.73 2.29
N LEU A 81 0.73 -8.68 1.41
CA LEU A 81 1.25 -9.99 1.78
C LEU A 81 2.66 -9.88 2.38
N LEU A 82 3.50 -8.97 1.87
CA LEU A 82 4.78 -8.65 2.49
C LEU A 82 4.60 -8.03 3.87
N ALA A 83 3.65 -7.11 4.04
CA ALA A 83 3.31 -6.56 5.34
C ALA A 83 2.85 -7.68 6.30
N ALA A 84 1.94 -8.56 5.87
CA ALA A 84 1.50 -9.70 6.66
C ALA A 84 2.67 -10.63 7.06
N TYR A 85 3.59 -10.89 6.12
CA TYR A 85 4.81 -11.65 6.41
C TYR A 85 5.65 -10.98 7.50
N PHE A 86 6.00 -9.70 7.35
CA PHE A 86 6.82 -8.99 8.33
C PHE A 86 6.14 -8.76 9.67
N PHE A 87 4.81 -8.66 9.68
CA PHE A 87 3.99 -8.70 10.89
C PHE A 87 4.24 -10.00 11.67
N THR A 88 4.14 -11.16 11.02
CA THR A 88 4.40 -12.46 11.68
C THR A 88 5.85 -12.64 12.15
N LYS A 89 6.78 -11.82 11.66
CA LYS A 89 8.19 -11.81 12.07
C LYS A 89 8.53 -10.75 13.10
N GLY A 90 7.56 -9.92 13.53
CA GLY A 90 7.81 -8.79 14.42
C GLY A 90 8.74 -7.72 13.83
N GLN A 91 8.94 -7.66 12.51
CA GLN A 91 9.88 -6.72 11.90
C GLN A 91 9.23 -5.36 11.67
N THR A 92 9.26 -4.51 12.71
CA THR A 92 8.58 -3.21 12.79
C THR A 92 8.77 -2.33 11.55
N SER A 93 10.01 -2.03 11.18
CA SER A 93 10.30 -1.11 10.07
C SER A 93 9.87 -1.67 8.71
N ALA A 94 10.08 -2.96 8.47
CA ALA A 94 9.71 -3.62 7.21
C ALA A 94 8.18 -3.72 7.06
N PHE A 95 7.48 -4.04 8.15
CA PHE A 95 6.02 -4.03 8.20
C PHE A 95 5.45 -2.66 7.82
N VAL A 96 5.96 -1.59 8.46
CA VAL A 96 5.51 -0.21 8.19
C VAL A 96 5.83 0.20 6.76
N PHE A 97 7.01 -0.14 6.25
CA PHE A 97 7.39 0.17 4.87
C PHE A 97 6.40 -0.44 3.88
N CYS A 98 6.11 -1.74 4.02
CA CYS A 98 5.16 -2.43 3.16
C CYS A 98 3.74 -1.85 3.30
N LEU A 99 3.29 -1.53 4.51
CA LEU A 99 1.97 -0.96 4.74
C LEU A 99 1.85 0.47 4.17
N PHE A 100 2.89 1.28 4.31
CA PHE A 100 2.96 2.61 3.72
C PHE A 100 2.83 2.54 2.20
N PHE A 101 3.59 1.65 1.55
CA PHE A 101 3.53 1.48 0.10
C PHE A 101 2.27 0.75 -0.40
N PHE A 102 1.62 -0.05 0.45
CA PHE A 102 0.27 -0.56 0.17
C PHE A 102 -0.75 0.57 0.04
N PHE A 103 -0.72 1.56 0.95
CA PHE A 103 -1.63 2.70 0.87
C PHE A 103 -1.22 3.74 -0.18
N GLU A 104 0.08 3.88 -0.43
CA GLU A 104 0.60 4.72 -1.52
C GLU A 104 0.08 4.24 -2.88
N ASN A 105 0.03 2.92 -3.10
CA ASN A 105 -0.57 2.32 -4.31
C ASN A 105 -1.99 2.83 -4.59
N TRP A 106 -2.76 3.14 -3.55
CA TRP A 106 -4.14 3.62 -3.70
C TRP A 106 -4.20 5.02 -4.33
N LEU A 107 -3.13 5.82 -4.24
CA LEU A 107 -3.10 7.17 -4.79
C LEU A 107 -3.17 7.17 -6.32
N TYR A 108 -2.33 6.37 -6.98
CA TYR A 108 -2.37 6.24 -8.43
C TYR A 108 -3.51 5.33 -8.90
N THR A 109 -3.87 4.28 -8.15
CA THR A 109 -5.11 3.53 -8.44
C THR A 109 -6.32 4.48 -8.44
N ALA A 110 -6.40 5.45 -7.52
CA ALA A 110 -7.45 6.45 -7.54
C ALA A 110 -7.37 7.40 -8.75
N SER A 111 -6.17 7.73 -9.25
CA SER A 111 -6.03 8.50 -10.50
C SER A 111 -6.56 7.71 -11.68
N TYR A 112 -6.25 6.41 -11.74
CA TYR A 112 -6.74 5.51 -12.77
C TYR A 112 -8.26 5.30 -12.69
N MET A 113 -8.81 5.12 -11.49
CA MET A 113 -10.26 5.09 -11.26
C MET A 113 -10.94 6.39 -11.73
N ALA A 114 -10.37 7.55 -11.41
CA ALA A 114 -10.95 8.85 -11.79
C ALA A 114 -10.94 9.07 -13.31
N ASP A 115 -10.03 8.39 -14.02
CA ASP A 115 -9.93 8.41 -15.48
C ASP A 115 -10.91 7.43 -16.15
N ALA A 116 -11.70 6.65 -15.41
CA ALA A 116 -12.53 5.58 -15.98
C ALA A 116 -13.45 6.04 -17.12
N ARG A 117 -14.08 7.23 -17.02
CA ARG A 117 -14.87 7.79 -18.14
C ARG A 117 -14.03 8.53 -19.18
N ALA A 118 -12.95 9.17 -18.75
CA ALA A 118 -12.15 10.06 -19.61
C ALA A 118 -11.20 9.27 -20.52
N MET A 119 -10.67 8.14 -20.03
CA MET A 119 -9.77 7.22 -20.72
C MET A 119 -8.59 7.96 -21.37
N GLN A 120 -7.98 8.88 -20.63
CA GLN A 120 -6.90 9.74 -21.10
C GLN A 120 -5.52 9.28 -20.64
N LEU A 121 -5.45 8.44 -19.61
CA LEU A 121 -4.17 7.93 -19.14
C LEU A 121 -3.56 6.97 -20.18
N PRO A 122 -2.24 7.06 -20.45
CA PRO A 122 -1.59 6.13 -21.36
C PRO A 122 -1.72 4.68 -20.86
N LEU A 123 -2.18 3.79 -21.73
CA LEU A 123 -2.22 2.37 -21.45
C LEU A 123 -0.81 1.77 -21.55
N VAL A 124 -0.51 0.86 -20.64
CA VAL A 124 0.66 -0.01 -20.69
C VAL A 124 0.12 -1.43 -20.61
N THR A 125 0.54 -2.29 -21.52
CA THR A 125 0.13 -3.70 -21.54
C THR A 125 1.33 -4.59 -21.83
N VAL A 126 1.36 -5.79 -21.26
CA VAL A 126 2.35 -6.84 -21.61
C VAL A 126 1.92 -7.61 -22.88
N GLY A 127 0.75 -7.30 -23.44
CA GLY A 127 0.16 -7.92 -24.63
C GLY A 127 0.09 -7.02 -25.86
N ASP A 128 -0.90 -7.31 -26.71
CA ASP A 128 -1.17 -6.53 -27.92
C ASP A 128 -1.70 -5.13 -27.54
N PRO A 129 -1.01 -4.03 -27.92
CA PRO A 129 -1.47 -2.67 -27.66
C PRO A 129 -2.86 -2.37 -28.22
N ASP A 130 -3.27 -3.03 -29.31
CA ASP A 130 -4.57 -2.84 -29.94
C ASP A 130 -5.72 -3.48 -29.14
N LEU A 131 -5.39 -4.33 -28.15
CA LEU A 131 -6.33 -4.98 -27.23
C LEU A 131 -6.28 -4.39 -25.82
N ALA A 132 -5.49 -3.34 -25.58
CA ALA A 132 -5.40 -2.72 -24.28
C ALA A 132 -6.74 -2.02 -23.94
N GLU A 133 -7.36 -2.45 -22.84
CA GLU A 133 -8.60 -1.86 -22.32
C GLU A 133 -8.31 -1.04 -21.06
N HIS A 134 -9.12 0.01 -20.81
CA HIS A 134 -9.09 0.72 -19.52
C HIS A 134 -9.86 -0.10 -18.48
N ASP A 135 -9.15 -0.81 -17.60
CA ASP A 135 -9.74 -1.74 -16.63
C ASP A 135 -10.85 -1.10 -15.81
N TRP A 136 -10.60 0.10 -15.26
CA TRP A 136 -11.58 0.79 -14.42
C TRP A 136 -12.81 1.26 -15.19
N HIS A 137 -12.69 1.54 -16.49
CA HIS A 137 -13.86 1.78 -17.35
C HIS A 137 -14.73 0.52 -17.40
N ALA A 138 -14.14 -0.62 -17.78
CA ALA A 138 -14.84 -1.89 -17.89
C ALA A 138 -15.43 -2.36 -16.55
N ILE A 139 -14.65 -2.25 -15.47
CA ILE A 139 -15.06 -2.58 -14.10
C ILE A 139 -16.25 -1.73 -13.69
N PHE A 140 -16.15 -0.39 -13.72
CA PHE A 140 -17.24 0.46 -13.25
C PHE A 140 -18.47 0.41 -14.17
N LEU A 141 -18.29 0.17 -15.47
CA LEU A 141 -19.39 -0.08 -16.39
C LEU A 141 -20.14 -1.36 -15.99
N SER A 142 -19.41 -2.47 -15.76
CA SER A 142 -20.00 -3.75 -15.37
C SER A 142 -20.75 -3.69 -14.02
N LEU A 143 -20.25 -2.87 -13.09
CA LEU A 143 -20.87 -2.64 -11.79
C LEU A 143 -22.02 -1.63 -11.82
N GLY A 144 -22.25 -0.96 -12.95
CA GLY A 144 -23.27 0.09 -13.07
C GLY A 144 -22.94 1.37 -12.28
N CYS A 145 -21.68 1.58 -11.90
CA CYS A 145 -21.23 2.72 -11.09
C CYS A 145 -20.30 3.69 -11.82
N LEU A 146 -20.12 3.54 -13.14
CA LEU A 146 -19.28 4.41 -13.99
C LEU A 146 -19.51 5.92 -13.77
N PRO A 147 -20.73 6.44 -13.57
CA PRO A 147 -20.94 7.87 -13.28
C PRO A 147 -20.30 8.38 -11.98
N TYR A 148 -19.95 7.47 -11.05
CA TYR A 148 -19.40 7.76 -9.73
C TYR A 148 -17.87 7.60 -9.66
N ASP A 149 -17.20 7.38 -10.79
CA ASP A 149 -15.75 7.13 -10.88
C ASP A 149 -14.89 8.11 -10.07
N THR A 150 -15.11 9.42 -10.18
CA THR A 150 -14.34 10.47 -9.48
C THR A 150 -14.66 10.52 -7.99
N ILE A 151 -15.90 10.20 -7.59
CA ILE A 151 -16.30 10.12 -6.17
C ILE A 151 -15.62 8.92 -5.54
N ILE A 152 -15.71 7.74 -6.15
CA ILE A 152 -15.04 6.52 -5.67
C ILE A 152 -13.53 6.74 -5.59
N ALA A 153 -12.93 7.30 -6.64
CA ALA A 153 -11.52 7.68 -6.65
C ALA A 153 -11.14 8.63 -5.51
N SER A 154 -11.98 9.64 -5.22
CA SER A 154 -11.71 10.58 -4.12
C SER A 154 -11.69 9.89 -2.76
N VAL A 155 -12.59 8.92 -2.54
CA VAL A 155 -12.66 8.12 -1.31
C VAL A 155 -11.44 7.22 -1.19
N VAL A 156 -11.09 6.50 -2.26
CA VAL A 156 -9.89 5.64 -2.29
C VAL A 156 -8.63 6.45 -2.02
N ARG A 157 -8.49 7.61 -2.66
CA ARG A 157 -7.34 8.51 -2.44
C ARG A 157 -7.29 9.02 -1.01
N PHE A 158 -8.43 9.42 -0.43
CA PHE A 158 -8.50 9.88 0.95
C PHE A 158 -7.99 8.81 1.93
N PHE A 159 -8.48 7.57 1.79
CA PHE A 159 -8.03 6.47 2.62
C PHE A 159 -6.57 6.06 2.36
N GLY A 160 -6.08 6.20 1.13
CA GLY A 160 -4.65 6.06 0.82
C GLY A 160 -3.79 7.03 1.65
N TRP A 161 -4.13 8.32 1.64
CA TRP A 161 -3.42 9.32 2.48
C TRP A 161 -3.54 9.02 3.98
N CYS A 162 -4.74 8.72 4.46
CA CYS A 162 -4.94 8.35 5.87
C CYS A 162 -4.13 7.12 6.27
N GLY A 163 -4.03 6.11 5.39
CA GLY A 163 -3.28 4.90 5.64
C GLY A 163 -1.76 5.11 5.64
N MET A 164 -1.24 5.93 4.72
CA MET A 164 0.17 6.33 4.72
C MET A 164 0.53 7.07 6.01
N LEU A 165 -0.28 8.06 6.41
CA LEU A 165 -0.08 8.79 7.66
C LEU A 165 -0.25 7.90 8.90
N GLY A 166 -1.24 7.00 8.88
CA GLY A 166 -1.48 6.01 9.92
C GLY A 166 -0.29 5.07 10.12
N SER A 167 0.34 4.64 9.02
CA SER A 167 1.54 3.79 9.04
C SER A 167 2.71 4.50 9.74
N VAL A 168 2.95 5.76 9.41
CA VAL A 168 4.00 6.59 10.06
C VAL A 168 3.66 6.84 11.53
N GLY A 169 2.41 7.20 11.84
CA GLY A 169 1.97 7.42 13.22
C GLY A 169 2.10 6.17 14.09
N TRP A 170 1.81 5.00 13.52
CA TRP A 170 1.99 3.72 14.19
C TRP A 170 3.47 3.43 14.45
N LEU A 171 4.37 3.68 13.49
CA LEU A 171 5.83 3.53 13.69
C LEU A 171 6.35 4.38 14.85
N VAL A 172 5.90 5.63 14.95
CA VAL A 172 6.29 6.52 16.05
C VAL A 172 5.78 5.96 17.38
N ARG A 173 4.50 5.60 17.46
CA ARG A 173 3.89 5.06 18.67
C ARG A 173 4.57 3.77 19.13
N SER A 174 4.83 2.83 18.21
CA SER A 174 5.48 1.56 18.53
C SER A 174 6.91 1.79 19.03
N SER A 175 7.67 2.64 18.35
CA SER A 175 9.06 2.96 18.71
C SER A 175 9.20 3.66 20.07
N LEU A 176 8.23 4.51 20.45
CA LEU A 176 8.21 5.16 21.77
C LEU A 176 7.88 4.17 22.89
N SER A 177 6.96 3.24 22.64
CA SER A 177 6.55 2.22 23.61
C SER A 177 7.69 1.26 23.93
N SER A 178 8.43 0.81 22.90
CA SER A 178 9.58 -0.08 23.07
C SER A 178 10.76 0.59 23.80
N GLN A 179 11.05 1.87 23.51
CA GLN A 179 12.11 2.61 24.21
C GLN A 179 11.80 2.81 25.70
N GLY A 180 10.55 3.09 26.06
CA GLY A 180 10.13 3.20 27.47
C GLY A 180 10.34 1.90 28.25
N ALA A 181 10.05 0.75 27.64
CA ALA A 181 10.26 -0.56 28.26
C ALA A 181 11.76 -0.86 28.51
N VAL A 182 12.63 -0.59 27.53
CA VAL A 182 14.08 -0.84 27.64
C VAL A 182 14.75 0.05 28.68
N LEU A 183 14.37 1.33 28.78
CA LEU A 183 14.92 2.23 29.79
C LEU A 183 14.55 1.79 31.20
N ASN A 184 13.30 1.36 31.41
CA ASN A 184 12.83 0.90 32.71
C ASN A 184 13.56 -0.38 33.14
N SER A 185 13.76 -1.37 32.26
CA SER A 185 14.50 -2.60 32.61
C SER A 185 15.95 -2.31 32.98
N ALA A 186 16.63 -1.40 32.25
CA ALA A 186 18.00 -1.00 32.56
C ALA A 186 18.13 -0.29 33.92
N THR A 187 17.09 0.41 34.40
CA THR A 187 17.12 1.02 35.74
C THR A 187 16.96 0.01 36.87
N TYR A 188 16.24 -1.10 36.66
CA TYR A 188 16.06 -2.15 37.67
C TYR A 188 17.26 -3.09 37.81
N GLU A 189 18.06 -3.30 36.76
CA GLU A 189 19.28 -4.12 36.85
C GLU A 189 20.46 -3.39 37.51
N ASN A 190 20.40 -2.05 37.62
CA ASN A 190 21.48 -1.22 38.16
C ASN A 190 21.18 -0.64 39.57
N GLY A 191 20.11 -1.09 40.24
CA GLY A 191 19.73 -0.66 41.59
C GLY A 191 19.69 -1.84 42.55
#